data_AF-G7Q572-F1
#
_entry.id   AF-G7Q572-F1
#
_cell.length_a   1.000
_cell.length_b   1.000
_cell.length_c   1.000
_cell.angle_alpha   90.00
_cell.angle_beta   90.00
_cell.angle_gamma   90.00
#
_symmetry.space_group_name_H-M   'P 1'
#
loop_
_entity.id
_entity.type
_entity.pdbx_description
1 polymer ?
#
loop_
_entity_poly.entity_id
_entity_poly.type
_entity_poly.pdbx_seq_one_letter_code
_entity_poly.pdbx_strand_id
1 'polypeptide(L)'
;MPAKVLWRRLLASSLVTSLALVLAILVVATLGFYFFELRDNPDRTLFDALWWAMVTVTTVGYGDIVPTTVPGRLIGMCIMATGIGIMAALTGSLASALMERKNRKRQGLLPVKTNGHTLVLGFNAQAPELIRTLAGAAAPSRGPAVVLVAPLTPEAFDAVAVDLGLGDRLAFCRGNPAQEAVLGRASPATARVAYILSQEGLSPEEADQQSLLAALTVRSLAPKVRLYAEALLEANRKHLNRAGVDVTLIRGELAGRALGAMGEHPALWHFLESLLGRPGRRGMAARVLTREEKGLSWSELVARAMAGGGGLPVAVFRVKRDIAIKDLLDADSALDQFILELFAAYGQEGRIGSQGPQVVVNPGDGLDLAGFDGLIVLASGAPDDPAEARQAAGPETGGGL
;
A
#
# COMPACT_ATOMS: atom_id res chain seq x y z
N MET A 1 31.58 8.28 -11.00
CA MET A 1 31.86 8.80 -9.63
C MET A 1 33.35 8.66 -9.35
N PRO A 2 34.07 9.70 -8.89
CA PRO A 2 35.51 9.63 -8.70
C PRO A 2 35.85 8.67 -7.55
N ALA A 3 36.81 7.77 -7.77
CA ALA A 3 37.22 6.72 -6.83
C ALA A 3 37.47 7.26 -5.41
N LYS A 4 38.04 8.46 -5.28
CA LYS A 4 38.31 9.10 -3.98
C LYS A 4 37.07 9.33 -3.11
N VAL A 5 35.91 9.58 -3.72
CA VAL A 5 34.62 9.76 -3.00
C VAL A 5 34.04 8.41 -2.57
N LEU A 6 34.24 7.37 -3.38
CA LEU A 6 33.86 6.00 -3.04
C LEU A 6 34.69 5.47 -1.86
N TRP A 7 36.01 5.66 -1.88
CA TRP A 7 36.91 5.28 -0.78
C TRP A 7 36.58 6.04 0.52
N ARG A 8 36.28 7.35 0.45
CA ARG A 8 35.82 8.11 1.63
C ARG A 8 34.49 7.62 2.19
N ARG A 9 33.54 7.22 1.34
CA ARG A 9 32.25 6.66 1.78
C ARG A 9 32.37 5.24 2.34
N LEU A 10 33.25 4.43 1.77
CA LEU A 10 33.54 3.08 2.27
C LEU A 10 34.24 3.13 3.64
N LEU A 11 35.28 3.97 3.78
CA LEU A 11 36.00 4.20 5.04
C LEU A 11 35.16 4.94 6.11
N ALA A 12 34.09 5.65 5.70
CA ALA A 12 33.17 6.30 6.63
C ALA A 12 32.16 5.32 7.26
N SER A 13 32.02 4.09 6.74
CA SER A 13 31.13 3.10 7.33
C SER A 13 31.83 2.38 8.48
N SER A 14 31.27 2.48 9.68
CA SER A 14 31.84 1.85 10.90
C SER A 14 32.11 0.36 10.73
N LEU A 15 31.24 -0.34 10.00
CA LEU A 15 31.38 -1.77 9.70
C LEU A 15 32.62 -2.09 8.85
N VAL A 16 32.89 -1.31 7.78
CA VAL A 16 34.06 -1.55 6.92
C VAL A 16 35.35 -1.25 7.68
N THR A 17 35.36 -0.20 8.50
CA THR A 17 36.52 0.14 9.34
C THR A 17 36.79 -0.94 10.38
N SER A 18 35.76 -1.44 11.09
CA SER A 18 35.92 -2.56 12.03
C SER A 18 36.41 -3.84 11.34
N LEU A 19 35.89 -4.17 10.15
CA LEU A 19 36.33 -5.34 9.39
C LEU A 19 37.80 -5.21 8.94
N ALA A 20 38.21 -4.02 8.49
CA ALA A 20 39.59 -3.75 8.11
C ALA A 20 40.54 -3.86 9.32
N LEU A 21 40.12 -3.39 10.50
CA LEU A 21 40.90 -3.52 11.73
C LEU A 21 41.06 -4.98 12.16
N VAL A 22 40.00 -5.80 12.05
CA VAL A 22 40.07 -7.25 12.30
C VAL A 22 41.05 -7.92 11.33
N LEU A 23 40.99 -7.59 10.04
CA LEU A 23 41.93 -8.17 9.07
C LEU A 23 43.37 -7.74 9.36
N ALA A 24 43.59 -6.47 9.71
CA ALA A 24 44.91 -5.95 10.04
C ALA A 24 45.50 -6.63 11.28
N ILE A 25 44.72 -6.79 12.36
CA ILE A 25 45.21 -7.47 13.57
C ILE A 25 45.47 -8.96 13.30
N LEU A 26 44.64 -9.63 12.48
CA LEU A 26 44.89 -11.02 12.11
C LEU A 26 46.22 -11.17 11.34
N VAL A 27 46.51 -10.26 10.41
CA VAL A 27 47.79 -10.27 9.67
C VAL A 27 48.96 -10.00 10.60
N VAL A 28 48.87 -8.97 11.46
CA VAL A 28 49.93 -8.64 12.44
C VAL A 28 50.14 -9.78 13.43
N ALA A 29 49.07 -10.40 13.92
CA ALA A 29 49.13 -11.54 14.82
C ALA A 29 49.75 -12.77 14.17
N THR A 30 49.34 -13.08 12.94
CA THR A 30 49.88 -14.21 12.17
C THR A 30 51.37 -14.03 11.89
N LEU A 31 51.78 -12.88 11.37
CA LEU A 31 53.18 -12.62 11.04
C LEU A 31 54.05 -12.51 12.29
N GLY A 32 53.56 -11.85 13.35
CA GLY A 32 54.25 -11.74 14.62
C GLY A 32 54.47 -13.11 15.27
N PHE A 33 53.40 -13.91 15.39
CA PHE A 33 53.51 -15.24 15.97
C PHE A 33 54.40 -16.16 15.13
N TYR A 34 54.26 -16.14 13.81
CA TYR A 34 55.14 -16.90 12.92
C TYR A 34 56.61 -16.53 13.12
N PHE A 35 56.94 -15.23 13.13
CA PHE A 35 58.31 -14.77 13.24
C PHE A 35 58.97 -15.09 14.58
N PHE A 36 58.23 -14.98 15.69
CA PHE A 36 58.79 -15.14 17.04
C PHE A 36 58.65 -16.55 17.62
N GLU A 37 57.74 -17.39 17.12
CA GLU A 37 57.49 -18.74 17.67
C GLU A 37 57.69 -19.87 16.67
N LEU A 38 57.31 -19.69 15.40
CA LEU A 38 57.23 -20.81 14.44
C LEU A 38 58.32 -20.81 13.38
N ARG A 39 59.05 -19.70 13.19
CA ARG A 39 60.04 -19.53 12.10
C ARG A 39 61.09 -20.63 12.06
N ASP A 40 61.55 -21.06 13.24
CA ASP A 40 62.60 -22.05 13.38
C ASP A 40 62.05 -23.46 13.65
N ASN A 41 60.72 -23.63 13.58
CA ASN A 41 60.03 -24.91 13.79
C ASN A 41 59.65 -25.55 12.43
N PRO A 42 60.29 -26.66 12.03
CA PRO A 42 60.05 -27.29 10.72
C PRO A 42 58.67 -27.96 10.59
N ASP A 43 58.01 -28.27 11.72
CA ASP A 43 56.73 -28.98 11.73
C ASP A 43 55.51 -28.05 11.70
N ARG A 44 55.73 -26.73 11.66
CA ARG A 44 54.68 -25.72 11.76
C ARG A 44 54.73 -24.72 10.61
N THR A 45 53.56 -24.33 10.15
CA THR A 45 53.36 -23.52 8.94
C THR A 45 52.85 -22.12 9.28
N LEU A 46 52.83 -21.23 8.28
CA LEU A 46 52.16 -19.92 8.40
C LEU A 46 50.66 -20.07 8.69
N PHE A 47 50.04 -21.16 8.25
CA PHE A 47 48.65 -21.45 8.53
C PHE A 47 48.41 -21.75 10.02
N ASP A 48 49.34 -22.43 10.70
CA ASP A 48 49.28 -22.64 12.15
C ASP A 48 49.33 -21.31 12.92
N ALA A 49 50.11 -20.33 12.43
CA ALA A 49 50.12 -18.99 13.00
C ALA A 49 48.80 -18.24 12.79
N LEU A 50 48.18 -18.40 11.61
CA LEU A 50 46.87 -17.81 11.31
C LEU A 50 45.78 -18.46 12.16
N TRP A 51 45.83 -19.78 12.33
CA TRP A 51 44.95 -20.53 13.20
C TRP A 51 45.04 -20.02 14.65
N TRP A 52 46.26 -19.90 15.18
CA TRP A 52 46.48 -19.34 16.52
C TRP A 52 45.94 -17.91 16.64
N ALA A 53 46.20 -17.05 15.64
CA ALA A 53 45.70 -15.68 15.61
C ALA A 53 44.17 -15.63 15.60
N MET A 54 43.51 -16.47 14.79
CA MET A 54 42.05 -16.56 14.71
C MET A 54 41.45 -17.00 16.06
N VAL A 55 41.94 -18.09 16.64
CA VAL A 55 41.46 -18.66 17.90
C VAL A 55 41.70 -17.70 19.08
N THR A 56 42.79 -16.93 19.04
CA THR A 56 43.12 -15.92 20.07
C THR A 56 42.25 -14.67 19.95
N VAL A 57 42.14 -14.08 18.75
CA VAL A 57 41.35 -12.85 18.51
C VAL A 57 39.85 -13.10 18.74
N THR A 58 39.36 -14.28 18.38
CA THR A 58 37.96 -14.69 18.63
C THR A 58 37.70 -15.15 20.06
N THR A 59 38.72 -15.14 20.93
CA THR A 59 38.64 -15.55 22.34
C THR A 59 38.21 -17.00 22.56
N VAL A 60 38.40 -17.90 21.57
CA VAL A 60 38.09 -19.33 21.69
C VAL A 60 39.16 -20.05 22.53
N GLY A 61 40.44 -19.81 22.24
CA GLY A 61 41.56 -20.27 23.06
C GLY A 61 41.68 -21.78 23.28
N TYR A 62 41.77 -22.59 22.22
CA TYR A 62 41.92 -24.06 22.34
C TYR A 62 43.16 -24.51 23.13
N GLY A 63 44.24 -23.71 23.12
CA GLY A 63 45.48 -24.02 23.86
C GLY A 63 46.36 -25.09 23.20
N ASP A 64 46.07 -25.46 21.97
CA ASP A 64 46.81 -26.41 21.12
C ASP A 64 48.12 -25.84 20.57
N ILE A 65 48.14 -24.54 20.27
CA ILE A 65 49.32 -23.76 19.90
C ILE A 65 49.39 -22.55 20.84
N VAL A 66 50.54 -22.32 21.46
CA VAL A 66 50.72 -21.24 22.45
C VAL A 66 52.11 -20.62 22.35
N PRO A 67 52.26 -19.32 22.66
CA PRO A 67 53.57 -18.68 22.69
C PRO A 67 54.41 -19.16 23.88
N THR A 68 55.59 -19.68 23.59
CA THR A 68 56.55 -20.18 24.57
C THR A 68 57.68 -19.20 24.83
N THR A 69 58.03 -18.38 23.83
CA THR A 69 59.08 -17.37 23.91
C THR A 69 58.59 -16.10 24.61
N VAL A 70 59.53 -15.36 25.22
CA VAL A 70 59.26 -14.06 25.82
C VAL A 70 58.68 -13.06 24.80
N PRO A 71 59.28 -12.84 23.61
CA PRO A 71 58.72 -11.92 22.61
C PRO A 71 57.36 -12.37 22.06
N GLY A 72 57.14 -13.68 21.85
CA GLY A 72 55.84 -14.21 21.42
C GLY A 72 54.75 -13.99 22.47
N ARG A 73 55.06 -14.12 23.76
CA ARG A 73 54.13 -13.81 24.86
C ARG A 73 53.79 -12.32 24.95
N LEU A 74 54.77 -11.43 24.75
CA LEU A 74 54.54 -9.98 24.73
C LEU A 74 53.56 -9.59 23.61
N ILE A 75 53.77 -10.12 22.39
CA ILE A 75 52.89 -9.90 21.25
C ILE A 75 51.51 -10.50 21.50
N GLY A 76 51.44 -11.71 22.07
CA GLY A 76 50.19 -12.36 22.48
C GLY A 76 49.37 -11.49 23.43
N MET A 77 50.00 -10.91 24.47
CA MET A 77 49.32 -10.00 25.40
C MET A 77 48.77 -8.75 24.68
N CYS A 78 49.54 -8.15 23.78
CA CYS A 78 49.07 -7.01 22.99
C CYS A 78 47.87 -7.37 22.08
N ILE A 79 47.93 -8.53 21.41
CA ILE A 79 46.86 -9.03 20.53
C ILE A 79 45.61 -9.36 21.34
N MET A 80 45.74 -10.00 22.51
CA MET A 80 44.58 -10.30 23.36
C MET A 80 43.89 -9.01 23.83
N ALA A 81 44.65 -8.01 24.27
CA ALA A 81 44.10 -6.72 24.70
C ALA A 81 43.41 -5.96 23.56
N THR A 82 44.04 -5.88 22.40
CA THR A 82 43.50 -5.15 21.23
C THR A 82 42.40 -5.92 20.51
N GLY A 83 42.51 -7.24 20.43
CA GLY A 83 41.56 -8.14 19.78
C GLY A 83 40.17 -8.09 20.41
N ILE A 84 40.08 -8.08 21.74
CA ILE A 84 38.80 -7.93 22.45
C ILE A 84 38.11 -6.62 22.05
N GLY A 85 38.83 -5.50 22.06
CA GLY A 85 38.26 -4.19 21.70
C GLY A 85 37.78 -4.13 20.25
N ILE A 86 38.57 -4.67 19.32
CA ILE A 86 38.22 -4.68 17.89
C ILE A 86 37.03 -5.61 17.62
N MET A 87 36.98 -6.79 18.23
CA MET A 87 35.85 -7.72 18.08
C MET A 87 34.55 -7.16 18.68
N ALA A 88 34.64 -6.46 19.82
CA ALA A 88 33.50 -5.74 20.39
C ALA A 88 33.00 -4.63 19.44
N ALA A 89 33.91 -3.87 18.83
CA ALA A 89 33.56 -2.84 17.85
C ALA A 89 32.93 -3.41 16.57
N LEU A 90 33.42 -4.56 16.07
CA LEU A 90 32.84 -5.26 14.93
C LEU A 90 31.41 -5.72 15.25
N THR A 91 31.21 -6.37 16.39
CA THR A 91 29.90 -6.86 16.84
C THR A 91 28.91 -5.70 16.98
N GLY A 92 29.32 -4.60 17.61
CA GLY A 92 28.49 -3.40 17.77
C GLY A 92 28.15 -2.71 16.44
N SER A 93 29.10 -2.67 15.50
CA SER A 93 28.88 -2.11 14.16
C SER A 93 27.92 -2.98 13.33
N LEU A 94 28.02 -4.31 13.44
CA LEU A 94 27.11 -5.23 12.78
C LEU A 94 25.69 -5.12 13.34
N ALA A 95 25.56 -5.09 14.68
CA ALA A 95 24.28 -4.88 15.35
C ALA A 95 23.63 -3.55 14.93
N SER A 96 24.39 -2.46 14.96
CA SER A 96 23.95 -1.14 14.50
C SER A 96 23.50 -1.15 13.04
N ALA A 97 24.24 -1.82 12.14
CA ALA A 97 23.87 -1.90 10.72
C ALA A 97 22.56 -2.68 10.49
N LEU A 98 22.32 -3.75 11.25
CA LEU A 98 21.06 -4.51 11.20
C LEU A 98 19.90 -3.69 11.80
N MET A 99 20.13 -3.00 12.92
CA MET A 99 19.15 -2.12 13.55
C MET A 99 18.80 -0.93 12.67
N GLU A 100 19.77 -0.29 12.00
CA GLU A 100 19.54 0.79 11.05
C GLU A 100 18.63 0.34 9.89
N ARG A 101 18.85 -0.86 9.35
CA ARG A 101 17.95 -1.42 8.31
C ARG A 101 16.55 -1.66 8.83
N LYS A 102 16.41 -2.22 10.04
CA LYS A 102 15.12 -2.46 10.69
C LYS A 102 14.39 -1.14 10.98
N ASN A 103 15.11 -0.13 11.48
CA ASN A 103 14.60 1.21 11.74
C ASN A 103 14.18 1.91 10.45
N ARG A 104 14.98 1.86 9.38
CA ARG A 104 14.59 2.44 8.08
C ARG A 104 13.33 1.81 7.49
N LYS A 105 13.14 0.50 7.68
CA LYS A 105 11.90 -0.19 7.29
C LYS A 105 10.72 0.35 8.10
N ARG A 106 10.85 0.46 9.42
CA ARG A 106 9.84 1.04 10.33
C ARG A 106 9.56 2.52 10.01
N GLN A 107 10.58 3.27 9.63
CA GLN A 107 10.46 4.69 9.26
C GLN A 107 9.74 4.92 7.93
N GLY A 108 9.32 3.86 7.22
CA GLY A 108 8.66 3.94 5.91
C GLY A 108 9.58 4.46 4.81
N LEU A 109 10.91 4.34 4.97
CA LEU A 109 11.87 4.90 4.02
C LEU A 109 12.26 3.93 2.89
N LEU A 110 11.97 2.65 3.06
CA LEU A 110 12.32 1.60 2.10
C LEU A 110 11.19 1.33 1.09
N PRO A 111 11.52 0.90 -0.14
CA PRO A 111 10.51 0.46 -1.10
C PRO A 111 9.71 -0.74 -0.57
N VAL A 112 8.39 -0.68 -0.76
CA VAL A 112 7.45 -1.76 -0.48
C VAL A 112 7.18 -2.51 -1.77
N LYS A 113 7.61 -3.76 -1.85
CA LYS A 113 7.37 -4.64 -3.01
C LYS A 113 6.12 -5.49 -2.76
N THR A 114 5.04 -5.21 -3.48
CA THR A 114 3.77 -5.93 -3.37
C THR A 114 2.96 -5.78 -4.66
N ASN A 115 1.97 -6.65 -4.87
CA ASN A 115 1.09 -6.67 -6.03
C ASN A 115 -0.37 -6.84 -5.61
N GLY A 116 -1.28 -6.17 -6.30
CA GLY A 116 -2.73 -6.29 -6.05
C GLY A 116 -3.21 -5.62 -4.77
N HIS A 117 -2.35 -4.84 -4.11
CA HIS A 117 -2.68 -4.04 -2.94
C HIS A 117 -3.53 -2.82 -3.29
N THR A 118 -4.08 -2.20 -2.26
CA THR A 118 -4.69 -0.87 -2.34
C THR A 118 -3.69 0.19 -1.89
N LEU A 119 -3.59 1.29 -2.63
CA LEU A 119 -2.86 2.48 -2.21
C LEU A 119 -3.79 3.45 -1.50
N VAL A 120 -3.32 4.00 -0.37
CA VAL A 120 -3.95 5.12 0.32
C VAL A 120 -2.92 6.24 0.41
N LEU A 121 -3.22 7.40 -0.17
CA LEU A 121 -2.32 8.53 -0.33
C LEU A 121 -2.84 9.70 0.50
N GLY A 122 -2.02 10.22 1.42
CA GLY A 122 -2.46 11.19 2.41
C GLY A 122 -3.06 10.53 3.66
N PHE A 123 -3.32 11.35 4.67
CA PHE A 123 -3.88 10.91 5.94
C PHE A 123 -4.71 12.03 6.57
N ASN A 124 -5.89 11.67 7.07
CA ASN A 124 -6.82 12.51 7.82
C ASN A 124 -7.64 11.64 8.79
N ALA A 125 -8.58 12.23 9.52
CA ALA A 125 -9.42 11.56 10.49
C ALA A 125 -10.24 10.38 9.93
N GLN A 126 -10.52 10.33 8.63
CA GLN A 126 -11.26 9.24 7.98
C GLN A 126 -10.36 8.08 7.52
N ALA A 127 -9.05 8.32 7.43
CA ALA A 127 -8.10 7.33 6.91
C ALA A 127 -8.12 6.00 7.67
N PRO A 128 -8.17 5.94 9.03
CA PRO A 128 -8.19 4.67 9.76
C PRO A 128 -9.35 3.76 9.36
N GLU A 129 -10.57 4.29 9.28
CA GLU A 129 -11.76 3.50 8.94
C GLU A 129 -11.77 3.05 7.47
N LEU A 130 -11.27 3.91 6.57
CA LEU A 130 -11.05 3.52 5.18
C LEU A 130 -10.05 2.36 5.08
N ILE A 131 -8.91 2.46 5.75
CA ILE A 131 -7.86 1.43 5.76
C ILE A 131 -8.42 0.11 6.32
N ARG A 132 -9.17 0.16 7.44
CA ARG A 132 -9.83 -1.00 8.04
C ARG A 132 -10.77 -1.70 7.05
N THR A 133 -11.65 -0.92 6.41
CA THR A 133 -12.61 -1.42 5.42
C THR A 133 -11.92 -2.05 4.21
N LEU A 134 -10.89 -1.37 3.67
CA LEU A 134 -10.14 -1.86 2.51
C LEU A 134 -9.35 -3.13 2.83
N ALA A 135 -8.72 -3.20 4.01
CA ALA A 135 -7.99 -4.38 4.45
C ALA A 135 -8.93 -5.57 4.73
N GLY A 136 -10.10 -5.32 5.33
CA GLY A 136 -11.13 -6.33 5.55
C GLY A 136 -11.71 -6.91 4.25
N ALA A 137 -11.87 -6.07 3.22
CA ALA A 137 -12.36 -6.49 1.91
C ALA A 137 -11.28 -7.12 0.99
N ALA A 138 -10.00 -7.01 1.35
CA ALA A 138 -8.90 -7.55 0.57
C ALA A 138 -8.78 -9.07 0.74
N ALA A 139 -8.52 -9.79 -0.37
CA ALA A 139 -8.29 -11.22 -0.35
C ALA A 139 -7.09 -11.58 0.54
N PRO A 140 -7.09 -12.76 1.19
CA PRO A 140 -5.93 -13.25 1.92
C PRO A 140 -4.71 -13.31 1.00
N SER A 141 -3.62 -12.66 1.40
CA SER A 141 -2.38 -12.64 0.64
C SER A 141 -1.18 -12.60 1.59
N ARG A 142 0.00 -13.03 1.10
CA ARG A 142 1.25 -13.00 1.86
C ARG A 142 1.83 -11.59 2.04
N GLY A 143 1.28 -10.58 1.35
CA GLY A 143 1.78 -9.21 1.34
C GLY A 143 0.83 -8.23 2.02
N PRO A 144 1.21 -6.94 2.08
CA PRO A 144 0.33 -5.90 2.61
C PRO A 144 -0.92 -5.79 1.73
N ALA A 145 -2.09 -5.77 2.38
CA ALA A 145 -3.36 -5.48 1.73
C ALA A 145 -3.47 -3.99 1.37
N VAL A 146 -2.92 -3.13 2.23
CA VAL A 146 -2.93 -1.68 2.07
C VAL A 146 -1.51 -1.14 2.24
N VAL A 147 -1.14 -0.21 1.36
CA VAL A 147 0.10 0.58 1.47
C VAL A 147 -0.29 2.04 1.66
N LEU A 148 0.02 2.58 2.83
CA LEU A 148 -0.22 3.98 3.19
C LEU A 148 0.99 4.84 2.80
N VAL A 149 0.76 5.92 2.05
CA VAL A 149 1.76 6.92 1.68
C VAL A 149 1.36 8.25 2.29
N ALA A 150 2.04 8.66 3.36
CA ALA A 150 1.68 9.87 4.08
C ALA A 150 2.89 10.51 4.77
N PRO A 151 2.87 11.83 5.02
CA PRO A 151 3.92 12.53 5.76
C PRO A 151 3.82 12.31 7.27
N LEU A 152 3.45 11.11 7.73
CA LEU A 152 3.36 10.77 9.15
C LEU A 152 4.74 10.53 9.76
N THR A 153 4.87 10.76 11.06
CA THR A 153 6.03 10.26 11.81
C THR A 153 5.91 8.74 11.99
N PRO A 154 7.03 8.02 12.15
CA PRO A 154 7.01 6.58 12.42
C PRO A 154 6.17 6.23 13.65
N GLU A 155 6.21 7.08 14.68
CA GLU A 155 5.46 6.88 15.93
C GLU A 155 3.95 7.03 15.71
N ALA A 156 3.52 8.02 14.92
CA ALA A 156 2.12 8.19 14.56
C ALA A 156 1.61 7.03 13.71
N PHE A 157 2.43 6.54 12.77
CA PHE A 157 2.08 5.35 12.00
C PHE A 157 1.98 4.10 12.88
N ASP A 158 2.94 3.87 13.79
CA ASP A 158 2.94 2.71 14.69
C ASP A 158 1.67 2.72 15.58
N ALA A 159 1.24 3.89 16.08
CA ALA A 159 0.01 4.03 16.85
C ALA A 159 -1.24 3.64 16.03
N VAL A 160 -1.35 4.12 14.79
CA VAL A 160 -2.44 3.75 13.87
C VAL A 160 -2.40 2.26 13.53
N ALA A 161 -1.22 1.71 13.26
CA ALA A 161 -1.06 0.30 12.91
C ALA A 161 -1.49 -0.63 14.07
N VAL A 162 -1.20 -0.24 15.31
CA VAL A 162 -1.64 -0.95 16.52
C VAL A 162 -3.16 -0.88 16.69
N ASP A 163 -3.75 0.32 16.59
CA ASP A 163 -5.21 0.51 16.71
C ASP A 163 -5.99 -0.29 15.65
N LEU A 164 -5.47 -0.33 14.43
CA LEU A 164 -6.10 -1.09 13.34
C LEU A 164 -5.90 -2.60 13.45
N GLY A 165 -4.93 -3.08 14.24
CA GLY A 165 -4.65 -4.51 14.41
C GLY A 165 -4.26 -5.25 13.12
N LEU A 166 -3.73 -4.54 12.12
CA LEU A 166 -3.48 -5.10 10.78
C LEU A 166 -2.12 -5.80 10.65
N GLY A 167 -1.19 -5.55 11.56
CA GLY A 167 0.16 -6.14 11.53
C GLY A 167 0.83 -5.96 10.16
N ASP A 168 1.32 -7.04 9.57
CA ASP A 168 1.98 -7.04 8.26
C ASP A 168 1.05 -6.75 7.07
N ARG A 169 -0.28 -6.67 7.28
CA ARG A 169 -1.24 -6.32 6.22
C ARG A 169 -1.27 -4.83 5.90
N LEU A 170 -0.64 -3.98 6.72
CA LEU A 170 -0.50 -2.55 6.49
C LEU A 170 0.98 -2.20 6.34
N ALA A 171 1.37 -1.69 5.17
CA ALA A 171 2.71 -1.15 4.95
C ALA A 171 2.67 0.38 4.84
N PHE A 172 3.83 1.01 5.09
CA PHE A 172 3.96 2.46 5.15
C PHE A 172 5.13 2.96 4.29
N CYS A 173 4.86 4.01 3.52
CA CYS A 173 5.86 4.81 2.83
C CYS A 173 5.76 6.26 3.33
N ARG A 174 6.79 6.71 4.04
CA ARG A 174 6.82 8.04 4.64
C ARG A 174 7.16 9.10 3.61
N GLY A 175 6.34 10.13 3.49
CA GLY A 175 6.60 11.33 2.68
C GLY A 175 5.35 11.89 2.02
N ASN A 176 5.53 12.98 1.27
CA ASN A 176 4.44 13.62 0.53
C ASN A 176 4.07 12.77 -0.71
N PRO A 177 2.80 12.34 -0.87
CA PRO A 177 2.36 11.54 -2.01
C PRO A 177 2.44 12.27 -3.37
N ALA A 178 2.53 13.61 -3.38
CA ALA A 178 2.75 14.41 -4.59
C ALA A 178 4.19 14.30 -5.14
N GLN A 179 5.12 13.69 -4.41
CA GLN A 179 6.49 13.49 -4.86
C GLN A 179 6.65 12.11 -5.50
N GLU A 180 7.08 12.08 -6.76
CA GLU A 180 7.28 10.84 -7.52
C GLU A 180 8.24 9.86 -6.82
N ALA A 181 9.34 10.36 -6.25
CA ALA A 181 10.30 9.54 -5.51
C ALA A 181 9.71 8.86 -4.26
N VAL A 182 8.72 9.50 -3.62
CA VAL A 182 8.01 8.93 -2.47
C VAL A 182 7.01 7.88 -2.96
N LEU A 183 6.14 8.26 -3.90
CA LEU A 183 5.08 7.40 -4.41
C LEU A 183 5.62 6.16 -5.13
N GLY A 184 6.73 6.29 -5.86
CA GLY A 184 7.39 5.17 -6.55
C GLY A 184 7.82 4.04 -5.61
N ARG A 185 8.10 4.33 -4.33
CA ARG A 185 8.41 3.32 -3.31
C ARG A 185 7.21 2.46 -2.91
N ALA A 186 5.99 2.91 -3.19
CA ALA A 186 4.75 2.23 -2.80
C ALA A 186 4.23 1.23 -3.87
N SER A 187 5.02 0.97 -4.91
CA SER A 187 4.64 0.10 -6.05
C SER A 187 3.30 0.48 -6.71
N PRO A 188 3.13 1.73 -7.21
CA PRO A 188 1.85 2.18 -7.76
C PRO A 188 1.42 1.43 -9.03
N ALA A 189 2.37 0.99 -9.86
CA ALA A 189 2.08 0.28 -11.10
C ALA A 189 1.39 -1.08 -10.91
N THR A 190 1.58 -1.71 -9.74
CA THR A 190 1.01 -3.03 -9.41
C THR A 190 -0.17 -2.95 -8.46
N ALA A 191 -0.58 -1.73 -8.06
CA ALA A 191 -1.74 -1.50 -7.22
C ALA A 191 -3.04 -1.76 -8.00
N ARG A 192 -4.05 -2.30 -7.31
CA ARG A 192 -5.38 -2.55 -7.90
C ARG A 192 -6.23 -1.27 -7.99
N VAL A 193 -6.04 -0.40 -7.00
CA VAL A 193 -6.81 0.83 -6.79
C VAL A 193 -6.00 1.76 -5.88
N ALA A 194 -6.13 3.06 -6.09
CA ALA A 194 -5.53 4.11 -5.28
C ALA A 194 -6.59 5.10 -4.78
N TYR A 195 -6.47 5.52 -3.53
CA TYR A 195 -7.29 6.53 -2.88
C TYR A 195 -6.41 7.71 -2.50
N ILE A 196 -6.82 8.93 -2.85
CA ILE A 196 -6.19 10.18 -2.41
C ILE A 196 -7.10 10.82 -1.37
N LEU A 197 -6.54 11.07 -0.20
CA LEU A 197 -7.22 11.73 0.91
C LEU A 197 -6.72 13.17 1.02
N SER A 198 -7.65 14.07 1.33
CA SER A 198 -7.33 15.45 1.69
C SER A 198 -6.47 15.47 2.96
N GLN A 199 -5.34 16.18 2.95
CA GLN A 199 -4.43 16.22 4.10
C GLN A 199 -4.90 17.23 5.16
N GLU A 200 -4.67 16.89 6.44
CA GLU A 200 -4.96 17.78 7.56
C GLU A 200 -3.85 18.81 7.81
N GLY A 201 -4.20 19.91 8.48
CA GLY A 201 -3.27 20.97 8.83
C GLY A 201 -2.93 21.95 7.70
N LEU A 202 -3.57 21.83 6.54
CA LEU A 202 -3.46 22.73 5.39
C LEU A 202 -4.74 23.52 5.18
N SER A 203 -4.67 24.63 4.44
CA SER A 203 -5.89 25.31 3.97
C SER A 203 -6.65 24.41 2.97
N PRO A 204 -7.97 24.63 2.78
CA PRO A 204 -8.74 23.88 1.79
C PRO A 204 -8.14 23.92 0.38
N GLU A 205 -7.63 25.08 -0.04
CA GLU A 205 -6.98 25.28 -1.32
C GLU A 205 -5.68 24.48 -1.43
N GLU A 206 -4.82 24.54 -0.41
CA GLU A 206 -3.53 23.83 -0.38
C GLU A 206 -3.72 22.30 -0.35
N ALA A 207 -4.69 21.82 0.44
CA ALA A 207 -5.00 20.40 0.54
C ALA A 207 -5.46 19.84 -0.82
N ASP A 208 -6.36 20.53 -1.51
CA ASP A 208 -6.84 20.12 -2.84
C ASP A 208 -5.74 20.23 -3.91
N GLN A 209 -4.88 21.24 -3.84
CA GLN A 209 -3.70 21.33 -4.71
C GLN A 209 -2.78 20.13 -4.52
N GLN A 210 -2.53 19.69 -3.28
CA GLN A 210 -1.75 18.48 -3.02
C GLN A 210 -2.44 17.22 -3.53
N SER A 211 -3.76 17.10 -3.37
CA SER A 211 -4.54 16.00 -3.94
C SER A 211 -4.43 15.95 -5.47
N LEU A 212 -4.48 17.11 -6.13
CA LEU A 212 -4.32 17.23 -7.58
C LEU A 212 -2.93 16.81 -8.04
N LEU A 213 -1.87 17.27 -7.37
CA LEU A 213 -0.49 16.88 -7.68
C LEU A 213 -0.26 15.38 -7.44
N ALA A 214 -0.81 14.83 -6.36
CA ALA A 214 -0.77 13.39 -6.09
C ALA A 214 -1.49 12.61 -7.20
N ALA A 215 -2.64 13.09 -7.68
CA ALA A 215 -3.37 12.45 -8.78
C ALA A 215 -2.55 12.42 -10.08
N LEU A 216 -1.92 13.54 -10.45
CA LEU A 216 -1.04 13.60 -11.62
C LEU A 216 0.16 12.67 -11.48
N THR A 217 0.75 12.58 -10.28
CA THR A 217 1.88 11.69 -10.00
C THR A 217 1.48 10.22 -10.13
N VAL A 218 0.30 9.84 -9.59
CA VAL A 218 -0.25 8.50 -9.76
C VAL A 218 -0.50 8.20 -11.23
N ARG A 219 -1.09 9.13 -11.99
CA ARG A 219 -1.42 8.92 -13.40
C ARG A 219 -0.17 8.80 -14.27
N SER A 220 0.92 9.48 -13.91
CA SER A 220 2.24 9.32 -14.52
C SER A 220 2.83 7.92 -14.27
N LEU A 221 2.87 7.47 -13.01
CA LEU A 221 3.51 6.21 -12.62
C LEU A 221 2.66 4.95 -12.88
N ALA A 222 1.34 5.10 -12.86
CA ALA A 222 0.38 4.02 -12.99
C ALA A 222 -0.83 4.46 -13.84
N PRO A 223 -0.67 4.61 -15.17
CA PRO A 223 -1.69 5.21 -16.04
C PRO A 223 -3.06 4.51 -16.03
N LYS A 224 -3.10 3.22 -15.68
CA LYS A 224 -4.31 2.38 -15.70
C LYS A 224 -4.91 2.12 -14.31
N VAL A 225 -4.30 2.60 -13.22
CA VAL A 225 -4.84 2.35 -11.88
C VAL A 225 -6.16 3.09 -11.71
N ARG A 226 -7.13 2.43 -11.06
CA ARG A 226 -8.36 3.10 -10.60
C ARG A 226 -8.00 4.08 -9.50
N LEU A 227 -8.41 5.32 -9.64
CA LEU A 227 -8.02 6.42 -8.79
C LEU A 227 -9.26 7.12 -8.25
N TYR A 228 -9.41 7.10 -6.94
CA TYR A 228 -10.44 7.84 -6.24
C TYR A 228 -9.79 8.95 -5.43
N ALA A 229 -10.42 10.11 -5.33
CA ALA A 229 -9.90 11.21 -4.54
C ALA A 229 -10.99 11.84 -3.68
N GLU A 230 -10.57 12.38 -2.55
CA GLU A 230 -11.33 13.31 -1.76
C GLU A 230 -10.87 14.74 -2.07
N ALA A 231 -11.81 15.68 -2.12
CA ALA A 231 -11.54 17.10 -2.18
C ALA A 231 -12.39 17.89 -1.20
N LEU A 232 -11.96 19.11 -0.89
CA LEU A 232 -12.63 20.01 0.05
C LEU A 232 -13.47 21.04 -0.68
N LEU A 233 -13.04 21.47 -1.86
CA LEU A 233 -13.71 22.49 -2.65
C LEU A 233 -14.39 21.84 -3.86
N GLU A 234 -15.70 22.05 -3.99
CA GLU A 234 -16.50 21.58 -5.14
C GLU A 234 -15.92 22.07 -6.47
N ALA A 235 -15.38 23.30 -6.51
CA ALA A 235 -14.75 23.88 -7.68
C ALA A 235 -13.60 23.02 -8.23
N ASN A 236 -12.89 22.27 -7.37
CA ASN A 236 -11.74 21.44 -7.74
C ASN A 236 -12.11 20.06 -8.29
N ARG A 237 -13.37 19.64 -8.21
CA ARG A 237 -13.84 18.36 -8.76
C ARG A 237 -13.47 18.21 -10.23
N LYS A 238 -13.71 19.24 -11.04
CA LYS A 238 -13.39 19.21 -12.48
C LYS A 238 -11.89 19.11 -12.75
N HIS A 239 -11.05 19.72 -11.90
CA HIS A 239 -9.60 19.64 -12.02
C HIS A 239 -9.08 18.24 -11.72
N LEU A 240 -9.59 17.60 -10.66
CA LEU A 240 -9.24 16.21 -10.32
C LEU A 240 -9.69 15.22 -11.39
N ASN A 241 -10.90 15.38 -11.94
CA ASN A 241 -11.38 14.55 -13.06
C ASN A 241 -10.45 14.68 -14.28
N ARG A 242 -10.00 15.90 -14.61
CA ARG A 242 -9.03 16.14 -15.70
C ARG A 242 -7.65 15.53 -15.42
N ALA A 243 -7.23 15.44 -14.16
CA ALA A 243 -6.03 14.71 -13.74
C ALA A 243 -6.20 13.17 -13.78
N GLY A 244 -7.38 12.70 -14.22
CA GLY A 244 -7.68 11.30 -14.37
C GLY A 244 -8.23 10.64 -13.11
N VAL A 245 -8.68 11.39 -12.10
CA VAL A 245 -9.44 10.80 -10.98
C VAL A 245 -10.78 10.28 -11.52
N ASP A 246 -11.12 9.03 -11.18
CA ASP A 246 -12.35 8.36 -11.63
C ASP A 246 -13.59 8.87 -10.90
N VAL A 247 -13.48 9.04 -9.58
CA VAL A 247 -14.54 9.58 -8.72
C VAL A 247 -13.92 10.48 -7.67
N THR A 248 -14.45 11.68 -7.54
CA THR A 248 -14.10 12.62 -6.48
C THR A 248 -15.24 12.72 -5.47
N LEU A 249 -14.94 12.55 -4.19
CA LEU A 249 -15.85 12.80 -3.08
C LEU A 249 -15.55 14.18 -2.49
N ILE A 250 -16.57 15.02 -2.32
CA ILE A 250 -16.38 16.27 -1.55
C ILE A 250 -16.62 15.99 -0.08
N ARG A 251 -15.63 16.34 0.75
CA ARG A 251 -15.66 16.08 2.18
C ARG A 251 -16.85 16.80 2.82
N GLY A 252 -17.65 16.04 3.57
CA GLY A 252 -18.84 16.55 4.25
C GLY A 252 -20.11 16.60 3.39
N GLU A 253 -20.03 16.44 2.06
CA GLU A 253 -21.20 16.46 1.17
C GLU A 253 -22.18 15.34 1.53
N LEU A 254 -21.68 14.11 1.68
CA LEU A 254 -22.50 12.94 2.06
C LEU A 254 -23.10 13.10 3.46
N ALA A 255 -22.30 13.58 4.41
CA ALA A 255 -22.74 13.79 5.78
C ALA A 255 -23.85 14.85 5.86
N GLY A 256 -23.72 15.96 5.13
CA GLY A 256 -24.75 16.99 5.04
C GLY A 256 -26.05 16.47 4.45
N ARG A 257 -25.97 15.68 3.35
CA ARG A 257 -27.16 15.04 2.75
C ARG A 257 -27.82 14.03 3.70
N ALA A 258 -27.02 13.25 4.42
CA ALA A 258 -27.53 12.31 5.42
C ALA A 258 -28.24 13.02 6.58
N LEU A 259 -27.65 14.09 7.12
CA LEU A 259 -28.28 14.91 8.18
C LEU A 259 -29.59 15.55 7.70
N GLY A 260 -29.65 15.98 6.43
CA GLY A 260 -30.89 16.46 5.82
C GLY A 260 -31.98 15.39 5.77
N ALA A 261 -31.64 14.18 5.29
CA ALA A 261 -32.57 13.06 5.22
C ALA A 261 -33.08 12.61 6.60
N MET A 262 -32.25 12.70 7.64
CA MET A 262 -32.67 12.41 9.02
C MET A 262 -33.79 13.32 9.51
N GLY A 263 -33.81 14.57 9.05
CA GLY A 263 -34.88 15.52 9.37
C GLY A 263 -36.22 15.15 8.72
N GLU A 264 -36.20 14.43 7.59
CA GLU A 264 -37.41 13.93 6.94
C GLU A 264 -37.99 12.74 7.70
N HIS A 265 -37.15 11.75 8.02
CA HIS A 265 -37.55 10.60 8.82
C HIS A 265 -36.34 9.87 9.44
N PRO A 266 -36.35 9.54 10.74
CA PRO A 266 -35.22 8.88 11.41
C PRO A 266 -34.80 7.54 10.77
N ALA A 267 -35.75 6.78 10.22
CA ALA A 267 -35.46 5.50 9.57
C ALA A 267 -34.59 5.61 8.30
N LEU A 268 -34.53 6.77 7.65
CA LEU A 268 -33.73 6.94 6.43
C LEU A 268 -32.23 6.81 6.71
N TRP A 269 -31.77 7.23 7.89
CA TRP A 269 -30.38 7.06 8.29
C TRP A 269 -30.01 5.60 8.51
N HIS A 270 -30.80 4.87 9.31
CA HIS A 270 -30.55 3.45 9.55
C HIS A 270 -30.64 2.62 8.27
N PHE A 271 -31.53 3.00 7.34
CA PHE A 271 -31.57 2.42 6.01
C PHE A 271 -30.27 2.67 5.24
N LEU A 272 -29.78 3.92 5.18
CA LEU A 272 -28.53 4.27 4.51
C LEU A 272 -27.31 3.56 5.13
N GLU A 273 -27.23 3.48 6.46
CA GLU A 273 -26.18 2.72 7.16
C GLU A 273 -26.22 1.24 6.77
N SER A 274 -27.41 0.65 6.72
CA SER A 274 -27.60 -0.75 6.32
C SER A 274 -27.15 -0.99 4.88
N LEU A 275 -27.41 -0.03 3.98
CA LEU A 275 -26.97 -0.10 2.58
C LEU A 275 -25.46 0.01 2.43
N LEU A 276 -24.82 0.96 3.11
CA LEU A 276 -23.37 1.14 3.10
C LEU A 276 -22.64 -0.06 3.74
N GLY A 277 -23.34 -0.79 4.60
CA GLY A 277 -22.87 -2.03 5.22
C GLY A 277 -22.03 -1.78 6.47
N ARG A 278 -21.68 -2.88 7.16
CA ARG A 278 -20.78 -2.89 8.33
C ARG A 278 -19.46 -3.60 7.95
N PRO A 279 -18.37 -3.40 8.71
CA PRO A 279 -17.14 -4.16 8.51
C PRO A 279 -17.43 -5.67 8.44
N GLY A 280 -17.19 -6.30 7.29
CA GLY A 280 -17.43 -7.74 7.07
C GLY A 280 -18.79 -8.12 6.46
N ARG A 281 -19.77 -7.21 6.35
CA ARG A 281 -21.06 -7.45 5.68
C ARG A 281 -21.39 -6.32 4.70
N ARG A 282 -21.55 -6.66 3.43
CA ARG A 282 -21.91 -5.68 2.37
C ARG A 282 -23.43 -5.58 2.27
N GLY A 283 -23.99 -4.39 2.48
CA GLY A 283 -25.41 -4.13 2.26
C GLY A 283 -25.78 -4.13 0.77
N MET A 284 -24.85 -3.67 -0.07
CA MET A 284 -24.98 -3.64 -1.52
C MET A 284 -23.86 -4.40 -2.23
N ALA A 285 -24.18 -5.04 -3.35
CA ALA A 285 -23.21 -5.66 -4.23
C ALA A 285 -23.47 -5.29 -5.69
N ALA A 286 -22.39 -5.00 -6.42
CA ALA A 286 -22.45 -4.82 -7.87
C ALA A 286 -22.07 -6.13 -8.57
N ARG A 287 -22.83 -6.51 -9.59
CA ARG A 287 -22.52 -7.65 -10.48
C ARG A 287 -22.75 -7.31 -11.94
N VAL A 288 -22.13 -8.09 -12.82
CA VAL A 288 -22.29 -7.95 -14.27
C VAL A 288 -23.66 -8.51 -14.70
N LEU A 289 -24.27 -7.87 -15.69
CA LEU A 289 -25.49 -8.35 -16.35
C LEU A 289 -25.15 -9.52 -17.27
N THR A 290 -25.87 -10.62 -17.14
CA THR A 290 -25.75 -11.76 -18.07
C THR A 290 -26.37 -11.41 -19.43
N ARG A 291 -26.01 -12.17 -20.48
CA ARG A 291 -26.56 -11.95 -21.83
C ARG A 291 -28.08 -12.11 -21.87
N GLU A 292 -28.65 -13.02 -21.08
CA GLU A 292 -30.09 -13.21 -21.00
C GLU A 292 -30.78 -12.04 -20.30
N GLU A 293 -30.22 -11.57 -19.18
CA GLU A 293 -30.78 -10.44 -18.42
C GLU A 293 -30.80 -9.13 -19.20
N LYS A 294 -29.88 -8.95 -20.15
CA LYS A 294 -29.84 -7.79 -21.04
C LYS A 294 -31.07 -7.65 -21.95
N GLY A 295 -31.80 -8.74 -22.20
CA GLY A 295 -33.01 -8.75 -23.02
C GLY A 295 -34.31 -8.70 -22.22
N LEU A 296 -34.24 -8.65 -20.88
CA LEU A 296 -35.42 -8.60 -20.02
C LEU A 296 -35.85 -7.14 -19.78
N SER A 297 -37.14 -6.95 -19.47
CA SER A 297 -37.60 -5.73 -18.81
C SER A 297 -37.09 -5.68 -17.37
N TRP A 298 -37.12 -4.50 -16.75
CA TRP A 298 -36.65 -4.32 -15.38
C TRP A 298 -37.46 -5.16 -14.38
N SER A 299 -38.79 -5.15 -14.51
CA SER A 299 -39.73 -5.91 -13.68
C SER A 299 -39.49 -7.42 -13.80
N GLU A 300 -39.25 -7.93 -15.01
CA GLU A 300 -38.90 -9.33 -15.24
C GLU A 300 -37.56 -9.70 -14.60
N LEU A 301 -36.55 -8.83 -14.72
CA LEU A 301 -35.25 -9.03 -14.10
C LEU A 301 -35.38 -9.09 -12.57
N VAL A 302 -36.12 -8.15 -11.97
CA VAL A 302 -36.37 -8.13 -10.51
C VAL A 302 -37.09 -9.40 -10.08
N ALA A 303 -38.17 -9.81 -10.75
CA ALA A 303 -38.92 -11.03 -10.44
C ALA A 303 -38.01 -12.27 -10.52
N ARG A 304 -37.20 -12.37 -11.58
CA ARG A 304 -36.25 -13.47 -11.78
C ARG A 304 -35.16 -13.50 -10.71
N ALA A 305 -34.59 -12.35 -10.36
CA ALA A 305 -33.57 -12.24 -9.33
C ALA A 305 -34.11 -12.65 -7.95
N MET A 306 -35.33 -12.23 -7.61
CA MET A 306 -36.00 -12.59 -6.36
C MET A 306 -36.34 -14.09 -6.30
N ALA A 307 -36.81 -14.68 -7.40
CA ALA A 307 -37.09 -16.12 -7.48
C ALA A 307 -35.82 -16.99 -7.34
N GLY A 308 -34.67 -16.51 -7.84
CA GLY A 308 -33.39 -17.19 -7.74
C GLY A 308 -32.61 -16.96 -6.44
N GLY A 309 -33.14 -16.19 -5.49
CA GLY A 309 -32.43 -15.83 -4.25
C GLY A 309 -31.23 -14.87 -4.48
N GLY A 310 -31.19 -14.17 -5.61
CA GLY A 310 -30.06 -13.35 -6.07
C GLY A 310 -29.95 -11.96 -5.44
N GLY A 311 -30.72 -11.67 -4.40
CA GLY A 311 -30.87 -10.33 -3.80
C GLY A 311 -31.78 -9.40 -4.62
N LEU A 312 -32.21 -8.29 -4.03
CA LEU A 312 -33.13 -7.34 -4.68
C LEU A 312 -32.36 -6.38 -5.60
N PRO A 313 -32.55 -6.42 -6.93
CA PRO A 313 -31.98 -5.43 -7.84
C PRO A 313 -32.57 -4.05 -7.56
N VAL A 314 -31.72 -3.04 -7.44
CA VAL A 314 -32.14 -1.65 -7.15
C VAL A 314 -31.66 -0.64 -8.20
N ALA A 315 -30.61 -0.96 -8.94
CA ALA A 315 -30.08 -0.08 -9.97
C ALA A 315 -29.32 -0.85 -11.06
N VAL A 316 -29.19 -0.23 -12.23
CA VAL A 316 -28.28 -0.67 -13.31
C VAL A 316 -27.16 0.34 -13.49
N PHE A 317 -25.99 -0.13 -13.94
CA PHE A 317 -24.84 0.74 -14.16
C PHE A 317 -24.13 0.48 -15.49
N ARG A 318 -23.54 1.55 -16.03
CA ARG A 318 -22.56 1.51 -17.12
C ARG A 318 -21.19 1.86 -16.55
N VAL A 319 -20.21 1.03 -16.82
CA VAL A 319 -18.81 1.30 -16.48
C VAL A 319 -18.25 2.24 -17.55
N LYS A 320 -17.58 3.30 -17.09
CA LYS A 320 -16.69 4.21 -17.81
C LYS A 320 -16.45 3.84 -19.29
N ARG A 321 -17.09 4.55 -20.23
CA ARG A 321 -16.67 4.57 -21.65
C ARG A 321 -15.85 5.84 -21.88
N ASP A 322 -14.69 5.69 -22.50
CA ASP A 322 -13.94 6.84 -23.00
C ASP A 322 -14.86 7.58 -23.99
N ILE A 323 -15.09 8.87 -23.77
CA ILE A 323 -15.82 9.67 -24.75
C ILE A 323 -14.83 9.99 -25.86
N ALA A 324 -15.04 9.40 -27.03
CA ALA A 324 -14.28 9.80 -28.20
C ALA A 324 -14.84 11.14 -28.70
N ILE A 325 -13.99 12.04 -29.19
CA ILE A 325 -14.37 13.34 -29.79
C ILE A 325 -15.48 13.14 -30.82
N LYS A 326 -15.39 12.06 -31.61
CA LYS A 326 -16.38 11.68 -32.62
C LYS A 326 -17.79 11.41 -32.06
N ASP A 327 -17.91 11.09 -30.77
CA ASP A 327 -19.20 10.83 -30.11
C ASP A 327 -19.89 12.13 -29.65
N LEU A 328 -19.18 13.28 -29.73
CA LEU A 328 -19.65 14.62 -29.36
C LEU A 328 -19.84 15.53 -30.57
N LEU A 329 -19.51 15.04 -31.76
CA LEU A 329 -19.46 15.79 -33.00
C LEU A 329 -20.45 15.20 -34.02
N ASP A 330 -21.11 16.07 -34.78
CA ASP A 330 -22.09 15.67 -35.78
C ASP A 330 -21.36 15.27 -37.07
N ALA A 331 -21.57 14.04 -37.53
CA ALA A 331 -20.81 13.48 -38.66
C ALA A 331 -21.02 14.25 -39.98
N ASP A 332 -22.12 14.99 -40.08
CA ASP A 332 -22.52 15.79 -41.26
C ASP A 332 -22.01 17.24 -41.22
N SER A 333 -21.36 17.66 -40.12
CA SER A 333 -20.77 19.01 -40.00
C SER A 333 -19.34 19.04 -40.55
N ALA A 334 -19.11 19.89 -41.56
CA ALA A 334 -17.78 20.09 -42.14
C ALA A 334 -16.76 20.66 -41.14
N LEU A 335 -17.23 21.43 -40.15
CA LEU A 335 -16.39 21.96 -39.07
C LEU A 335 -15.92 20.83 -38.14
N ASP A 336 -16.80 19.87 -37.87
CA ASP A 336 -16.58 18.78 -36.95
C ASP A 336 -15.61 17.75 -37.55
N GLN A 337 -15.71 17.50 -38.85
CA GLN A 337 -14.73 16.70 -39.59
C GLN A 337 -13.33 17.35 -39.58
N PHE A 338 -13.25 18.67 -39.75
CA PHE A 338 -11.99 19.40 -39.66
C PHE A 338 -11.36 19.30 -38.25
N ILE A 339 -12.18 19.37 -37.19
CA ILE A 339 -11.71 19.17 -35.81
C ILE A 339 -11.15 17.75 -35.65
N LEU A 340 -11.84 16.72 -36.14
CA LEU A 340 -11.38 15.32 -36.07
C LEU A 340 -10.05 15.10 -36.80
N GLU A 341 -9.89 15.66 -38.00
CA GLU A 341 -8.65 15.60 -38.76
C GLU A 341 -7.48 16.28 -38.03
N LEU A 342 -7.74 17.42 -37.38
CA LEU A 342 -6.74 18.12 -36.58
C LEU A 342 -6.24 17.23 -35.44
N PHE A 343 -7.15 16.61 -34.68
CA PHE A 343 -6.77 15.71 -33.58
C PHE A 343 -5.96 14.49 -34.06
N ALA A 344 -6.34 13.91 -35.21
CA ALA A 344 -5.63 12.80 -35.83
C ALA A 344 -4.20 13.19 -36.28
N ALA A 345 -4.03 14.38 -36.87
CA ALA A 345 -2.74 14.88 -37.34
C ALA A 345 -1.74 15.15 -36.21
N TYR A 346 -2.23 15.51 -35.02
CA TYR A 346 -1.40 15.78 -33.83
C TYR A 346 -1.16 14.56 -32.93
N GLY A 347 -1.59 13.36 -33.33
CA GLY A 347 -1.40 12.12 -32.56
C GLY A 347 -2.13 12.10 -31.21
N GLN A 348 -3.13 12.98 -31.04
CA GLN A 348 -4.02 12.96 -29.89
C GLN A 348 -5.14 11.97 -30.21
N GLU A 349 -5.09 10.76 -29.65
CA GLU A 349 -6.26 9.87 -29.63
C GLU A 349 -7.40 10.67 -29.00
N GLY A 350 -8.39 11.08 -29.82
CA GLY A 350 -9.39 12.10 -29.49
C GLY A 350 -10.27 11.75 -28.29
N ARG A 351 -9.70 11.81 -27.08
CA ARG A 351 -10.29 11.47 -25.80
C ARG A 351 -10.51 12.78 -25.06
N ILE A 352 -11.75 13.26 -24.99
CA ILE A 352 -12.06 14.54 -24.30
C ILE A 352 -12.11 14.35 -22.78
N GLY A 353 -12.40 13.13 -22.33
CA GLY A 353 -12.43 12.80 -20.92
C GLY A 353 -13.24 11.54 -20.66
N SER A 354 -13.38 11.23 -19.39
CA SER A 354 -14.17 10.10 -18.93
C SER A 354 -15.16 10.57 -17.88
N GLN A 355 -16.45 10.28 -18.09
CA GLN A 355 -17.42 10.38 -17.00
C GLN A 355 -17.33 9.13 -16.15
N GLY A 356 -17.51 9.29 -14.83
CA GLY A 356 -17.63 8.17 -13.89
C GLY A 356 -18.80 7.23 -14.28
N PRO A 357 -18.93 6.08 -13.59
CA PRO A 357 -20.00 5.13 -13.90
C PRO A 357 -21.37 5.81 -13.82
N GLN A 358 -22.19 5.63 -14.86
CA GLN A 358 -23.57 6.10 -14.85
C GLN A 358 -24.44 5.05 -14.17
N VAL A 359 -25.20 5.46 -13.16
CA VAL A 359 -26.09 4.59 -12.40
C VAL A 359 -27.51 5.10 -12.57
N VAL A 360 -28.43 4.21 -12.95
CA VAL A 360 -29.87 4.50 -12.99
C VAL A 360 -30.54 3.67 -11.92
N VAL A 361 -31.03 4.35 -10.87
CA VAL A 361 -31.77 3.73 -9.77
C VAL A 361 -33.22 3.55 -10.21
N ASN A 362 -33.75 2.35 -10.00
CA ASN A 362 -35.11 1.96 -10.39
C ASN A 362 -35.47 2.41 -11.82
N PRO A 363 -34.81 1.88 -12.87
CA PRO A 363 -34.97 2.34 -14.25
C PRO A 363 -36.39 2.19 -14.82
N GLY A 364 -37.21 1.30 -14.25
CA GLY A 364 -38.52 0.94 -14.81
C GLY A 364 -38.41 0.15 -16.13
N ASP A 365 -39.55 -0.26 -16.69
CA ASP A 365 -39.59 -1.13 -17.86
C ASP A 365 -39.37 -0.43 -19.20
N GLY A 366 -39.38 0.91 -19.21
CA GLY A 366 -39.16 1.70 -20.42
C GLY A 366 -37.69 1.80 -20.85
N LEU A 367 -36.75 1.26 -20.07
CA LEU A 367 -35.31 1.38 -20.30
C LEU A 367 -34.72 0.06 -20.81
N ASP A 368 -34.08 0.10 -21.98
CA ASP A 368 -33.37 -1.05 -22.53
C ASP A 368 -32.10 -1.37 -21.71
N LEU A 369 -32.04 -2.61 -21.20
CA LEU A 369 -30.94 -3.11 -20.38
C LEU A 369 -29.70 -3.50 -21.21
N ALA A 370 -29.81 -3.66 -22.53
CA ALA A 370 -28.69 -4.08 -23.38
C ALA A 370 -27.48 -3.14 -23.30
N GLY A 371 -27.75 -1.84 -23.14
CA GLY A 371 -26.75 -0.78 -23.01
C GLY A 371 -26.02 -0.73 -21.66
N PHE A 372 -26.43 -1.53 -20.67
CA PHE A 372 -25.84 -1.56 -19.33
C PHE A 372 -24.82 -2.69 -19.14
N ASP A 373 -23.84 -2.45 -18.27
CA ASP A 373 -22.76 -3.40 -17.98
C ASP A 373 -23.08 -4.29 -16.78
N GLY A 374 -23.84 -3.77 -15.83
CA GLY A 374 -24.19 -4.50 -14.62
C GLY A 374 -25.34 -3.89 -13.83
N LEU A 375 -25.58 -4.48 -12.67
CA LEU A 375 -26.62 -4.08 -11.74
C LEU A 375 -26.15 -4.13 -10.29
N ILE A 376 -26.80 -3.32 -9.46
CA ILE A 376 -26.59 -3.25 -8.01
C ILE A 376 -27.74 -3.99 -7.35
N VAL A 377 -27.40 -4.96 -6.49
CA VAL A 377 -28.35 -5.71 -5.66
C VAL A 377 -28.19 -5.36 -4.19
N LEU A 378 -29.30 -5.38 -3.46
CA LEU A 378 -29.29 -5.48 -2.00
C LEU A 378 -29.12 -6.93 -1.61
N ALA A 379 -28.11 -7.20 -0.78
CA ALA A 379 -27.94 -8.54 -0.22
C ALA A 379 -29.10 -8.87 0.72
N SER A 380 -29.60 -10.11 0.67
CA SER A 380 -30.61 -10.58 1.63
C SER A 380 -29.99 -10.59 3.02
N GLY A 381 -30.48 -9.72 3.91
CA GLY A 381 -30.02 -9.66 5.30
C GLY A 381 -30.40 -10.93 6.05
N ALA A 382 -29.42 -11.64 6.60
CA ALA A 382 -29.69 -12.46 7.78
C ALA A 382 -29.89 -11.49 8.98
N PRO A 383 -30.84 -11.75 9.89
CA PRO A 383 -31.13 -10.86 11.02
C PRO A 383 -29.88 -10.53 11.83
N ASP A 384 -29.85 -9.32 12.38
CA ASP A 384 -28.69 -8.77 13.07
C ASP A 384 -28.54 -9.30 14.52
N ASP A 385 -29.54 -10.01 15.05
CA ASP A 385 -29.55 -10.52 16.43
C ASP A 385 -29.85 -12.04 16.49
N PRO A 386 -28.99 -12.87 17.12
CA PRO A 386 -29.33 -14.27 17.44
C PRO A 386 -30.63 -14.43 18.26
N ALA A 387 -31.06 -13.39 18.98
CA ALA A 387 -32.34 -13.37 19.71
C ALA A 387 -33.55 -13.16 18.77
N GLU A 388 -33.42 -12.34 17.73
CA GLU A 388 -34.47 -12.17 16.70
C GLU A 388 -34.59 -13.42 15.81
N ALA A 389 -33.49 -14.12 15.54
CA ALA A 389 -33.51 -15.39 14.83
C ALA A 389 -34.30 -16.48 15.59
N ARG A 390 -34.31 -16.44 16.94
CA ARG A 390 -35.10 -17.34 17.79
C ARG A 390 -36.57 -16.94 17.91
N GLN A 391 -36.92 -15.69 17.65
CA GLN A 391 -38.33 -15.24 17.59
C GLN A 391 -38.94 -15.44 16.20
N ALA A 392 -38.14 -15.35 15.13
CA ALA A 392 -38.57 -15.67 13.76
C ALA A 392 -38.77 -17.17 13.54
N ALA A 393 -38.03 -18.02 14.26
CA ALA A 393 -38.37 -19.42 14.45
C ALA A 393 -39.52 -19.49 15.45
N GLY A 394 -40.77 -19.53 14.97
CA GLY A 394 -41.97 -19.66 15.81
C GLY A 394 -41.86 -20.81 16.82
N PRO A 395 -42.67 -20.81 17.89
CA PRO A 395 -42.52 -21.75 19.00
C PRO A 395 -42.52 -23.18 18.46
N GLU A 396 -41.44 -23.92 18.74
CA GLU A 396 -41.38 -25.36 18.50
C GLU A 396 -42.63 -25.97 19.14
N THR A 397 -43.56 -26.42 18.30
CA THR A 397 -44.64 -27.29 18.74
C THR A 397 -43.98 -28.58 19.19
N GLY A 398 -43.72 -28.66 20.49
CA GLY A 398 -43.44 -29.90 21.20
C GLY A 398 -44.65 -30.83 21.04
N GLY A 399 -44.68 -31.55 19.93
CA GLY A 399 -45.51 -32.73 19.75
C GLY A 399 -44.85 -33.86 20.51
N GLY A 400 -45.42 -34.20 21.67
CA GLY A 400 -45.12 -35.45 22.34
C GLY A 400 -45.47 -36.64 21.45
N LEU A 401 -44.57 -37.60 21.41
CA LEU A 401 -44.79 -39.00 21.80
C LEU A 401 -43.44 -39.64 22.09
#